data_AF-A0AAV6H125-F1
#
_entry.id   AF-A0AAV6H125-F1
#
_cell.length_a   1.000
_cell.length_b   1.000
_cell.length_c   1.000
_cell.angle_alpha   90.00
_cell.angle_beta   90.00
_cell.angle_gamma   90.00
#
_symmetry.space_group_name_H-M   'P 1'
#
loop_
_entity.id
_entity.type
_entity.pdbx_description
1 polymer ?
#
loop_
_entity_poly.entity_id
_entity_poly.type
_entity_poly.pdbx_seq_one_letter_code
_entity_poly.pdbx_strand_id
1 'polypeptide(L)'
;MSGFGNKLSGYTMTQLHELLKDDDKLNKIVGDMEEVQNVQQSKEITLAGNRSLAEQNLQLQPQLDFQKNELTKRYRCLQELYEAYQLRKSTLDDLSGNSSLDTLLALLQAEGAKIEEETENMADSFLDGNISLDAFIDDYRNKRKLAHLRRVKIDKLRELVLKGPSVPLAPSPILSSPGAAG
;
A
#
# COMPACT_ATOMS: atom_id res chain seq x y z
N MET A 1 21.68 37.23 48.31
CA MET A 1 22.08 38.66 48.52
C MET A 1 22.71 38.91 49.89
N SER A 2 22.32 38.22 50.96
CA SER A 2 22.92 38.41 52.31
C SER A 2 24.40 37.96 52.39
N GLY A 3 24.80 36.94 51.63
CA GLY A 3 26.16 36.35 51.70
C GLY A 3 27.30 37.26 51.23
N PHE A 4 27.10 38.06 50.19
CA PHE A 4 28.15 38.95 49.66
C PHE A 4 28.45 40.12 50.60
N GLY A 5 27.41 40.75 51.15
CA GLY A 5 27.55 41.82 52.14
C GLY A 5 28.24 41.35 53.43
N ASN A 6 27.97 40.11 53.87
CA ASN A 6 28.63 39.50 55.03
C ASN A 6 30.11 39.15 54.77
N LYS A 7 30.51 38.84 53.53
CA LYS A 7 31.91 38.65 53.16
C LYS A 7 32.67 39.98 53.15
N LEU A 8 32.01 41.07 52.73
CA LEU A 8 32.62 42.40 52.62
C LEU A 8 32.72 43.14 53.97
N SER A 9 31.91 42.78 54.97
CA SER A 9 31.90 43.44 56.29
C SER A 9 33.17 43.21 57.13
N GLY A 10 33.99 42.21 56.79
CA GLY A 10 35.28 41.93 57.43
C GLY A 10 36.47 42.71 56.86
N TYR A 11 36.28 43.50 55.80
CA TYR A 11 37.37 44.23 55.14
C TYR A 11 37.53 45.65 55.69
N THR A 12 38.78 46.11 55.74
CA THR A 12 39.11 47.50 56.10
C THR A 12 38.88 48.46 54.92
N MET A 13 38.71 49.76 55.21
CA MET A 13 38.41 50.77 54.19
C MET A 13 39.47 50.85 53.07
N THR A 14 40.75 50.65 53.40
CA THR A 14 41.85 50.60 52.44
C THR A 14 41.77 49.35 51.54
N GLN A 15 41.41 48.20 52.09
CA GLN A 15 41.22 46.96 51.32
C GLN A 15 40.00 47.02 50.42
N LEU A 16 38.89 47.62 50.86
CA LEU A 16 37.71 47.89 50.02
C LEU A 16 38.05 48.82 48.86
N HIS A 17 38.87 49.85 49.11
CA HIS A 17 39.30 50.79 48.08
C HIS A 17 40.28 50.16 47.07
N GLU A 18 41.08 49.18 47.51
CA GLU A 18 41.92 48.35 46.65
C GLU A 18 41.06 47.39 45.81
N LEU A 19 40.05 46.76 46.41
CA LEU A 19 39.10 45.87 45.74
C LEU A 19 38.32 46.58 44.63
N LEU A 20 37.98 47.86 44.84
CA LEU A 20 37.30 48.69 43.85
C LEU A 20 38.20 49.08 42.66
N LYS A 21 39.53 48.99 42.83
CA LYS A 21 40.52 49.32 41.80
C LYS A 21 41.03 48.09 41.03
N ASP A 22 40.69 46.89 41.51
CA ASP A 22 41.21 45.61 41.01
C ASP A 22 40.04 44.64 40.74
N ASP A 23 39.51 44.72 39.53
CA ASP A 23 38.37 43.91 39.07
C ASP A 23 38.68 42.40 39.13
N ASP A 24 39.94 41.98 39.02
CA ASP A 24 40.31 40.57 39.09
C ASP A 24 40.15 40.02 40.53
N LYS A 25 40.45 40.84 41.54
CA LYS A 25 40.18 40.48 42.95
C LYS A 25 38.69 40.41 43.24
N LEU A 26 37.91 41.35 42.70
CA LEU A 26 36.46 41.34 42.82
C LEU A 26 35.85 40.09 42.16
N ASN A 27 36.29 39.76 40.95
CA ASN A 27 35.84 38.58 40.20
C ASN A 27 36.20 37.27 40.90
N LYS A 28 37.36 37.19 41.58
CA LYS A 28 37.70 36.04 42.43
C LYS A 28 36.74 35.86 43.58
N ILE A 29 36.41 36.93 44.30
CA ILE A 29 35.47 36.87 45.43
C ILE A 29 34.08 36.43 44.97
N VAL A 30 33.64 36.91 43.80
CA VAL A 30 32.38 36.52 43.16
C VAL A 30 32.43 35.05 42.70
N GLY A 31 33.53 34.60 42.11
CA GLY A 31 33.74 33.20 41.72
C GLY A 31 33.76 32.23 42.91
N ASP A 32 34.21 32.71 44.08
CA ASP A 32 34.21 31.97 45.35
C ASP A 32 32.88 32.07 46.12
N MET A 33 31.84 32.67 45.53
CA MET A 33 30.50 32.65 46.10
C MET A 33 29.86 31.29 45.88
N GLU A 34 29.21 30.78 46.93
CA GLU A 34 28.51 29.51 46.90
C GLU A 34 27.42 29.50 45.81
N GLU A 35 26.70 30.62 45.62
CA GLU A 35 25.69 30.72 44.57
C GLU A 35 26.29 30.59 43.15
N VAL A 36 27.48 31.15 42.91
CA VAL A 36 28.17 31.08 41.61
C VAL A 36 28.78 29.70 41.39
N GLN A 37 29.40 29.11 42.42
CA GLN A 37 29.92 27.75 42.35
C GLN A 37 28.81 26.71 42.13
N ASN A 38 27.66 26.84 42.80
CA ASN A 38 26.51 25.95 42.61
C ASN A 38 25.96 26.03 41.18
N VAL A 39 25.88 27.24 40.60
CA VAL A 39 25.47 27.42 39.19
C VAL A 39 26.50 26.82 38.24
N GLN A 40 27.79 27.02 38.50
CA GLN A 40 28.86 26.46 37.67
C GLN A 40 28.88 24.91 37.74
N GLN A 41 28.68 24.33 38.93
CA GLN A 41 28.57 22.89 39.11
C GLN A 41 27.33 22.33 38.41
N SER A 42 26.18 22.99 38.54
CA SER A 42 24.95 22.62 37.84
C SER A 42 25.10 22.66 36.32
N LYS A 43 25.80 23.69 35.80
CA LYS A 43 26.17 23.79 34.39
C LYS A 43 27.05 22.63 33.95
N GLU A 44 28.07 22.27 34.72
CA GLU A 44 28.97 21.16 34.41
C GLU A 44 28.24 19.81 34.39
N ILE A 45 27.37 19.56 35.37
CA ILE A 45 26.53 18.36 35.42
C ILE A 45 25.62 18.29 34.19
N THR A 46 24.99 19.42 33.83
CA THR A 46 24.11 19.50 32.65
C THR A 46 24.89 19.26 31.35
N LEU A 47 26.07 19.85 31.22
CA LEU A 47 26.92 19.66 30.03
C LEU A 47 27.41 18.21 29.92
N ALA A 48 27.80 17.59 31.03
CA ALA A 48 28.17 16.18 31.06
C ALA A 48 27.00 15.28 30.67
N GLY A 49 25.79 15.56 31.18
CA GLY A 49 24.57 14.85 30.82
C GLY A 49 24.21 15.00 29.34
N ASN A 50 24.26 16.23 28.81
CA ASN A 50 24.00 16.48 27.40
C ASN A 50 25.01 15.78 26.50
N ARG A 51 26.30 15.79 26.87
CA ARG A 51 27.36 15.08 26.15
C ARG A 51 27.13 13.57 26.13
N SER A 52 26.79 12.97 27.28
CA SER A 52 26.47 11.56 27.38
C SER A 52 25.29 11.17 26.47
N LEU A 53 24.22 11.98 26.48
CA LEU A 53 23.07 11.77 25.60
C LEU A 53 23.43 11.92 24.11
N ALA A 54 24.25 12.91 23.76
CA ALA A 54 24.72 13.09 22.39
C ALA A 54 25.57 11.89 21.92
N GLU A 55 26.45 11.38 22.77
CA GLU A 55 27.25 10.19 22.50
C GLU A 55 26.37 8.93 22.33
N GLN A 56 25.36 8.74 23.17
CA GLN A 56 24.38 7.66 23.01
C GLN A 56 23.57 7.79 21.71
N ASN A 57 23.11 9.00 21.38
CA ASN A 57 22.37 9.24 20.13
C ASN A 57 23.23 8.92 18.90
N LEU A 58 24.51 9.31 18.93
CA LEU A 58 25.48 8.98 17.86
C LEU A 58 25.71 7.47 17.74
N GLN A 59 25.70 6.72 18.85
CA GLN A 59 25.83 5.26 18.84
C GLN A 59 24.58 4.56 18.27
N LEU A 60 23.39 5.12 18.50
CA LEU A 60 22.12 4.56 17.99
C LEU A 60 21.90 4.86 16.51
N GLN A 61 22.42 5.97 16.01
CA GLN A 61 22.27 6.40 14.62
C GLN A 61 22.60 5.30 13.58
N PRO A 62 23.74 4.59 13.62
CA PRO A 62 24.03 3.55 12.63
C PRO A 62 23.04 2.39 12.65
N GLN A 63 22.51 2.01 13.83
CA GLN A 63 21.51 0.96 13.93
C GLN A 63 20.17 1.40 13.33
N LEU A 64 19.74 2.63 13.61
CA LEU A 64 18.54 3.22 13.04
C LEU A 64 18.65 3.35 11.52
N ASP A 65 19.78 3.83 11.01
CA ASP A 65 20.03 3.96 9.58
C ASP A 65 20.03 2.59 8.89
N PHE A 66 20.63 1.57 9.51
CA PHE A 66 20.58 0.21 9.01
C PHE A 66 19.13 -0.32 8.93
N GLN A 67 18.36 -0.21 10.01
CA GLN A 67 16.97 -0.67 10.05
C GLN A 67 16.09 0.08 9.05
N LYS A 68 16.26 1.41 8.92
CA LYS A 68 15.55 2.23 7.94
C LYS A 68 15.87 1.81 6.51
N ASN A 69 17.13 1.50 6.22
CA ASN A 69 17.55 1.00 4.91
C ASN A 69 16.94 -0.37 4.62
N GLU A 70 16.97 -1.30 5.57
CA GLU A 70 16.35 -2.62 5.41
C GLU A 70 14.84 -2.54 5.20
N LEU A 71 14.16 -1.69 5.97
CA LEU A 71 12.73 -1.44 5.79
C LEU A 71 12.44 -0.89 4.39
N THR A 72 13.23 0.08 3.96
CA THR A 72 13.08 0.69 2.63
C THR A 72 13.28 -0.33 1.52
N LYS A 73 14.27 -1.22 1.63
CA LYS A 73 14.49 -2.32 0.66
C LYS A 73 13.29 -3.26 0.61
N ARG A 74 12.76 -3.68 1.76
CA ARG A 74 11.57 -4.56 1.82
C ARG A 74 10.36 -3.91 1.18
N TYR A 75 10.13 -2.62 1.42
CA TYR A 75 9.05 -1.87 0.77
C TYR A 75 9.22 -1.82 -0.76
N ARG A 76 10.44 -1.61 -1.27
CA ARG A 76 10.70 -1.63 -2.71
C ARG A 76 10.44 -3.00 -3.32
N CYS A 77 10.94 -4.09 -2.72
CA CYS A 77 10.65 -5.45 -3.20
C CYS A 77 9.14 -5.74 -3.19
N LEU A 78 8.42 -5.31 -2.16
CA LEU A 78 6.98 -5.48 -2.10
C LEU A 78 6.29 -4.72 -3.23
N GLN A 79 6.71 -3.47 -3.49
CA GLN A 79 6.17 -2.67 -4.58
C GLN A 79 6.42 -3.33 -5.94
N GLU A 80 7.65 -3.78 -6.22
CA GLU A 80 7.99 -4.50 -7.46
C GLU A 80 7.15 -5.77 -7.63
N LEU A 81 6.99 -6.55 -6.56
CA LEU A 81 6.17 -7.77 -6.58
C LEU A 81 4.69 -7.44 -6.81
N TYR A 82 4.19 -6.38 -6.19
CA TYR A 82 2.82 -5.92 -6.37
C TYR A 82 2.56 -5.44 -7.79
N GLU A 83 3.47 -4.66 -8.37
CA GLU A 83 3.40 -4.23 -9.77
C GLU A 83 3.41 -5.43 -10.72
N ALA A 84 4.31 -6.40 -10.49
CA ALA A 84 4.35 -7.65 -11.28
C ALA A 84 3.06 -8.47 -11.15
N TYR A 85 2.49 -8.55 -9.94
CA TYR A 85 1.20 -9.20 -9.70
C TYR A 85 0.07 -8.49 -10.44
N GLN A 86 0.00 -7.16 -10.36
CA GLN A 86 -1.04 -6.37 -11.03
C GLN A 86 -0.96 -6.49 -12.54
N LEU A 87 0.25 -6.49 -13.11
CA LEU A 87 0.45 -6.76 -14.53
C LEU A 87 -0.05 -8.14 -14.91
N ARG A 88 0.34 -9.17 -14.15
CA ARG A 88 -0.10 -10.55 -14.40
C ARG A 88 -1.62 -10.70 -14.26
N LYS A 89 -2.21 -10.04 -13.28
CA LYS A 89 -3.67 -9.99 -13.08
C LYS A 89 -4.34 -9.34 -14.28
N SER A 90 -3.88 -8.16 -14.73
CA SER A 90 -4.43 -7.50 -15.92
C SER A 90 -4.35 -8.41 -17.15
N THR A 91 -3.20 -9.03 -17.40
CA THR A 91 -3.07 -9.97 -18.53
C THR A 91 -4.00 -11.17 -18.39
N LEU A 92 -4.25 -11.64 -17.17
CA LEU A 92 -5.18 -12.73 -16.92
C LEU A 92 -6.63 -12.27 -17.08
N ASP A 93 -6.99 -11.06 -16.66
CA ASP A 93 -8.32 -10.49 -16.82
C ASP A 93 -8.62 -10.27 -18.32
N ASP A 94 -7.65 -9.77 -19.09
CA ASP A 94 -7.72 -9.63 -20.54
C ASP A 94 -7.89 -11.00 -21.24
N LEU A 95 -7.19 -12.03 -20.77
CA LEU A 95 -7.24 -13.38 -21.35
C LEU A 95 -8.45 -14.20 -20.86
N SER A 96 -8.88 -14.01 -19.62
CA SER A 96 -9.95 -14.77 -18.96
C SER A 96 -11.33 -14.31 -19.39
N GLY A 97 -11.43 -13.15 -20.05
CA GLY A 97 -12.46 -12.94 -21.06
C GLY A 97 -13.88 -13.23 -20.58
N ASN A 98 -14.25 -12.82 -19.36
CA ASN A 98 -15.67 -12.77 -19.00
C ASN A 98 -16.41 -11.84 -19.99
N SER A 99 -15.76 -10.72 -20.36
CA SER A 99 -16.15 -9.89 -21.50
C SER A 99 -16.22 -10.65 -22.82
N SER A 100 -15.31 -11.61 -23.05
CA SER A 100 -15.33 -12.46 -24.25
C SER A 100 -16.50 -13.44 -24.26
N LEU A 101 -16.91 -13.96 -23.10
CA LEU A 101 -18.01 -14.92 -22.98
C LEU A 101 -19.37 -14.24 -23.15
N ASP A 102 -19.54 -13.05 -22.55
CA ASP A 102 -20.70 -12.18 -22.76
C ASP A 102 -20.81 -11.75 -24.23
N THR A 103 -19.68 -11.34 -24.83
CA THR A 103 -19.63 -10.98 -26.26
C THR A 103 -19.98 -12.17 -27.15
N LEU A 104 -19.42 -13.36 -26.86
CA LEU A 104 -19.72 -14.58 -27.59
C LEU A 104 -21.20 -14.98 -27.48
N LEU A 105 -21.80 -14.80 -26.29
CA LEU A 105 -23.22 -15.04 -26.07
C LEU A 105 -24.07 -14.09 -26.92
N ALA A 106 -23.76 -12.80 -26.93
CA ALA A 106 -24.46 -11.80 -27.75
C ALA A 106 -24.35 -12.12 -29.25
N LEU A 107 -23.15 -12.46 -29.74
CA LEU A 107 -22.92 -12.86 -31.13
C LEU A 107 -23.70 -14.12 -31.49
N LEU A 108 -23.71 -15.13 -30.61
CA LEU A 108 -24.44 -16.36 -30.83
C LEU A 108 -25.96 -16.14 -30.81
N GLN A 109 -26.46 -15.23 -29.97
CA GLN A 109 -27.87 -14.81 -29.97
C GLN A 109 -28.27 -14.11 -31.27
N ALA A 110 -27.44 -13.19 -31.78
CA ALA A 110 -27.67 -12.53 -33.06
C ALA A 110 -27.71 -13.53 -34.22
N GLU A 111 -26.75 -14.46 -34.27
CA GLU A 111 -26.71 -15.56 -35.23
C GLU A 111 -27.89 -16.54 -35.05
N GLY A 112 -28.35 -16.76 -33.81
CA GLY A 112 -29.54 -17.53 -33.49
C GLY A 112 -30.82 -16.88 -34.05
N ALA A 113 -31.01 -15.59 -33.82
CA ALA A 113 -32.14 -14.83 -34.34
C ALA A 113 -32.14 -14.81 -35.88
N LYS A 114 -30.97 -14.61 -36.50
CA LYS A 114 -30.82 -14.62 -37.96
C LYS A 114 -31.27 -15.95 -38.57
N ILE A 115 -30.86 -17.09 -38.01
CA ILE A 115 -31.25 -18.39 -38.56
C ILE A 115 -32.74 -18.69 -38.29
N GLU A 116 -33.32 -18.21 -37.19
CA GLU A 116 -34.77 -18.30 -36.95
C GLU A 116 -35.56 -17.52 -38.00
N GLU A 117 -35.16 -16.26 -38.26
CA GLU A 117 -35.75 -15.42 -39.32
C GLU A 117 -35.60 -16.05 -40.71
N GLU A 118 -34.42 -16.59 -41.05
CA GLU A 118 -34.20 -17.30 -42.31
C GLU A 118 -35.14 -18.51 -42.44
N THR A 119 -35.37 -19.27 -41.36
CA THR A 119 -36.33 -20.40 -41.41
C THR A 119 -37.77 -19.94 -41.56
N GLU A 120 -38.15 -18.80 -40.97
CA GLU A 120 -39.50 -18.24 -41.11
C GLU A 120 -39.75 -17.75 -42.54
N ASN A 121 -38.80 -16.97 -43.09
CA ASN A 121 -38.85 -16.49 -44.48
C ASN A 121 -38.94 -17.64 -45.49
N MET A 122 -38.27 -18.77 -45.22
CA MET A 122 -38.38 -19.98 -46.03
C MET A 122 -39.76 -20.63 -45.93
N ALA A 123 -40.36 -20.66 -44.73
CA ALA A 123 -41.71 -21.19 -44.54
C ALA A 123 -42.73 -20.34 -45.32
N ASP A 124 -42.64 -19.01 -45.22
CA ASP A 124 -43.50 -18.08 -45.96
C ASP A 124 -43.33 -18.25 -47.48
N SER A 125 -42.08 -18.31 -47.95
CA SER A 125 -41.78 -18.53 -49.37
C SER A 125 -42.36 -19.85 -49.91
N PHE A 126 -42.41 -20.89 -49.09
CA PHE A 126 -43.04 -22.16 -49.45
C PHE A 126 -44.56 -22.05 -49.54
N LEU A 127 -45.19 -21.38 -48.57
CA LEU A 127 -46.64 -21.16 -48.55
C LEU A 127 -47.11 -20.29 -49.73
N ASP A 128 -46.28 -19.36 -50.17
CA ASP A 128 -46.50 -18.53 -51.36
C ASP A 128 -46.26 -19.28 -52.68
N GLY A 129 -45.74 -20.51 -52.63
CA GLY A 129 -45.43 -21.33 -53.81
C GLY A 129 -44.14 -20.93 -54.54
N ASN A 130 -43.29 -20.11 -53.94
CA ASN A 130 -42.04 -19.64 -54.54
C ASN A 130 -40.91 -20.68 -54.52
N ILE A 131 -41.04 -21.73 -53.71
CA ILE A 131 -40.06 -22.83 -53.62
C ILE A 131 -40.74 -24.20 -53.70
N SER A 132 -40.05 -25.17 -54.32
CA SER A 132 -40.54 -26.55 -54.44
C SER A 132 -40.50 -27.31 -53.12
N LEU A 133 -41.35 -28.33 -52.98
CA LEU A 133 -41.41 -29.17 -51.78
C LEU A 133 -40.07 -29.85 -51.47
N ASP A 134 -39.39 -30.42 -52.47
CA ASP A 134 -38.13 -31.13 -52.26
C ASP A 134 -37.01 -30.18 -51.78
N ALA A 135 -36.91 -29.00 -52.41
CA ALA A 135 -35.95 -27.97 -51.99
C ALA A 135 -36.25 -27.44 -50.57
N PHE A 136 -37.53 -27.26 -50.24
CA PHE A 136 -37.94 -26.84 -48.91
C PHE A 136 -37.55 -27.89 -47.86
N ILE A 137 -37.87 -29.17 -48.08
CA ILE A 137 -37.58 -30.25 -47.11
C ILE A 137 -36.08 -30.35 -46.81
N ASP A 138 -35.22 -30.31 -47.84
CA ASP A 138 -33.77 -30.43 -47.66
C ASP A 138 -33.18 -29.23 -46.90
N ASP A 139 -33.44 -28.01 -47.35
CA ASP A 139 -32.82 -26.81 -46.76
C ASP A 139 -33.45 -26.41 -45.42
N TYR A 140 -34.79 -26.49 -45.31
CA TYR A 140 -35.50 -26.10 -44.09
C TYR A 140 -35.12 -27.02 -42.93
N ARG A 141 -35.06 -28.34 -43.16
CA ARG A 141 -34.71 -29.31 -42.10
C ARG A 141 -33.30 -29.05 -41.57
N ASN A 142 -32.35 -28.77 -42.46
CA ASN A 142 -30.97 -28.47 -42.08
C ASN A 142 -30.86 -27.17 -41.28
N LYS A 143 -31.50 -26.08 -41.74
CA LYS A 143 -31.52 -24.79 -41.05
C LYS A 143 -32.27 -24.85 -39.72
N ARG A 144 -33.40 -25.56 -39.65
CA ARG A 144 -34.18 -25.72 -38.41
C ARG A 144 -33.44 -26.54 -37.37
N LYS A 145 -32.71 -27.58 -37.78
CA LYS A 145 -31.78 -28.31 -36.90
C LYS A 145 -30.70 -27.39 -36.35
N LEU A 146 -30.12 -26.52 -37.19
CA LEU A 146 -29.12 -25.55 -36.76
C LEU A 146 -29.69 -24.51 -35.78
N ALA A 147 -30.90 -23.99 -36.03
CA ALA A 147 -31.60 -23.08 -35.13
C ALA A 147 -31.79 -23.69 -33.73
N HIS A 148 -32.32 -24.92 -33.66
CA HIS A 148 -32.48 -25.62 -32.38
C HIS A 148 -31.15 -25.89 -31.67
N LEU A 149 -30.10 -26.25 -32.42
CA LEU A 149 -28.77 -26.45 -31.85
C LEU A 149 -28.21 -25.14 -31.27
N ARG A 150 -28.37 -24.01 -31.98
CA ARG A 150 -27.96 -22.69 -31.49
C ARG A 150 -28.76 -22.30 -30.24
N ARG A 151 -30.07 -22.55 -30.19
CA ARG A 151 -30.90 -22.30 -28.99
C ARG A 151 -30.37 -23.00 -27.75
N VAL A 152 -30.08 -24.30 -27.85
CA VAL A 152 -29.51 -25.07 -26.73
C VAL A 152 -28.12 -24.54 -26.33
N LYS A 153 -27.28 -24.17 -27.31
CA LYS A 153 -25.95 -23.60 -27.02
C LYS A 153 -26.04 -22.23 -26.34
N ILE A 154 -27.00 -21.39 -26.71
CA ILE A 154 -27.27 -20.10 -26.05
C ILE A 154 -27.67 -20.32 -24.60
N ASP A 155 -28.62 -21.25 -24.34
CA ASP A 155 -29.05 -21.55 -22.97
C ASP A 155 -27.89 -22.04 -22.11
N LYS A 156 -27.04 -22.92 -22.65
CA LYS A 156 -25.87 -23.43 -21.92
C LYS A 156 -24.78 -22.40 -21.72
N LEU A 157 -24.51 -21.56 -22.71
CA LEU A 157 -23.53 -20.48 -22.58
C LEU A 157 -24.00 -19.43 -21.57
N ARG A 158 -25.31 -19.12 -21.54
CA ARG A 158 -25.92 -18.25 -20.53
C ARG A 158 -25.75 -18.80 -19.11
N GLU A 159 -25.96 -20.10 -18.91
CA GLU A 159 -25.69 -20.75 -17.61
C GLU A 159 -24.22 -20.60 -17.17
N LEU A 160 -23.26 -20.68 -18.10
CA LEU A 160 -21.83 -20.53 -17.83
C LEU A 160 -21.45 -19.09 -17.47
N VAL A 161 -21.99 -18.10 -18.20
CA VAL A 161 -21.82 -16.67 -17.89
C VAL A 161 -22.35 -16.35 -16.48
N LEU A 162 -23.55 -16.83 -16.13
CA LEU A 162 -24.18 -16.57 -14.83
C LEU A 162 -23.44 -17.22 -13.64
N LYS A 163 -22.82 -18.39 -13.84
CA LYS A 163 -22.07 -19.10 -12.79
C LYS A 163 -20.64 -18.57 -12.61
N GLY A 164 -20.13 -17.79 -13.57
CA GLY A 164 -18.74 -17.35 -13.64
C GLY A 164 -17.75 -18.52 -13.87
N PRO A 165 -16.50 -18.24 -14.30
CA PRO A 165 -15.46 -19.26 -14.32
C PRO A 165 -15.23 -19.71 -12.87
N SER A 166 -15.52 -20.98 -12.58
CA SER A 166 -15.20 -21.58 -11.29
C SER A 166 -13.67 -21.62 -11.15
N VAL A 167 -13.08 -20.55 -10.62
CA VAL A 167 -11.68 -20.55 -10.22
C VAL A 167 -11.57 -21.56 -9.09
N PRO A 168 -10.79 -22.65 -9.24
CA PRO A 168 -10.50 -23.53 -8.12
C PRO A 168 -9.82 -22.67 -7.06
N LEU A 169 -10.46 -22.54 -5.90
CA LEU A 169 -9.95 -21.82 -4.75
C LEU A 169 -8.57 -22.42 -4.40
N ALA A 170 -7.49 -21.76 -4.81
CA ALA A 170 -6.16 -22.14 -4.36
C ALA A 170 -6.13 -21.98 -2.83
N PRO A 171 -5.65 -22.98 -2.07
CA PRO A 171 -5.62 -22.89 -0.63
C PRO A 171 -4.74 -21.71 -0.21
N SER A 172 -5.35 -20.76 0.51
CA SER A 172 -4.66 -19.61 1.09
C SER A 172 -3.45 -20.10 1.90
N PRO A 173 -2.24 -19.55 1.68
CA PRO A 173 -1.12 -19.89 2.54
C PRO A 173 -1.43 -19.40 3.94
N ILE A 174 -1.48 -20.35 4.88
CA ILE A 174 -1.64 -20.11 6.31
C ILE A 174 -0.49 -19.19 6.73
N LEU A 175 -0.82 -17.92 7.02
CA LEU A 175 0.10 -16.98 7.62
C LEU A 175 0.46 -17.50 9.01
N SER A 176 1.60 -18.18 9.10
CA SER A 176 2.13 -18.69 10.36
C SER A 176 2.72 -17.49 11.10
N SER A 177 1.98 -16.98 12.09
CA SER A 177 2.49 -15.99 13.04
C SER A 177 3.70 -16.58 13.77
N PRO A 178 4.85 -15.88 13.85
CA PRO A 178 6.00 -16.37 14.59
C PRO A 178 5.68 -16.32 16.09
N GLY A 179 5.99 -17.44 16.75
CA GLY A 179 5.70 -17.67 18.16
C GLY A 179 6.29 -16.60 19.08
N ALA A 180 5.46 -16.18 20.03
CA ALA A 180 5.94 -15.63 21.28
C ALA A 180 6.57 -16.79 22.08
N ALA A 181 7.89 -16.77 22.22
CA ALA A 181 8.63 -17.65 23.10
C ALA A 181 9.45 -16.80 24.07
N GLY A 182 9.28 -17.08 25.36
CA GLY A 182 10.22 -16.76 26.44
C GLY A 182 10.02 -15.41 27.10
#